data_AF-A0A924IJ97-F1
#
_entry.id   AF-A0A924IJ97-F1
#
_cell.length_a   1.000
_cell.length_b   1.000
_cell.length_c   1.000
_cell.angle_alpha   90.00
_cell.angle_beta   90.00
_cell.angle_gamma   90.00
#
_symmetry.space_group_name_H-M   'P 1'
#
loop_
_entity.id
_entity.type
_entity.pdbx_description
1 polymer ?
#
loop_
_entity_poly.entity_id
_entity_poly.type
_entity_poly.pdbx_seq_one_letter_code
_entity_poly.pdbx_strand_id
1 'polypeptide(L)'
;MTIKKKSPVKSVEPSHCHHEHHHPDHKKEVLKLKRAKGQIEGILGMIDKRLYCPDILIQVRAAKAALSSVEKSILKTHLDNCIKDAIKQKDENIAKEKIEELIMLIGRHQ
;
A
#
# COMPACT_ATOMS: atom_id res chain seq x y z
N MET A 1 -33.61 2.90 -27.78
CA MET A 1 -32.73 3.59 -26.81
C MET A 1 -31.84 2.57 -26.14
N THR A 2 -30.73 2.23 -26.79
CA THR A 2 -29.86 1.15 -26.35
C THR A 2 -28.93 1.65 -25.25
N ILE A 3 -29.14 1.15 -24.04
CA ILE A 3 -28.33 1.41 -22.85
C ILE A 3 -26.89 0.94 -23.15
N LYS A 4 -25.97 1.89 -23.33
CA LYS A 4 -24.52 1.60 -23.41
C LYS A 4 -24.09 1.04 -22.06
N LYS A 5 -23.78 -0.26 -22.03
CA LYS A 5 -23.11 -0.93 -20.91
C LYS A 5 -21.83 -0.17 -20.59
N LYS A 6 -21.74 0.31 -19.35
CA LYS A 6 -20.54 0.93 -18.78
C LYS A 6 -19.42 -0.10 -18.80
N SER A 7 -18.34 0.20 -19.52
CA SER A 7 -17.20 -0.68 -19.72
C SER A 7 -16.55 -1.10 -18.39
N PRO A 8 -15.98 -2.32 -18.32
CA PRO A 8 -15.39 -2.84 -17.10
C PRO A 8 -14.11 -2.05 -16.76
N VAL A 9 -13.91 -1.81 -15.46
CA VAL A 9 -12.71 -1.20 -14.92
C VAL A 9 -11.50 -1.98 -15.44
N LYS A 10 -10.67 -1.33 -16.28
CA LYS A 10 -9.40 -1.91 -16.75
C LYS A 10 -8.51 -2.13 -15.52
N SER A 11 -8.19 -3.40 -15.27
CA SER A 11 -7.05 -3.82 -14.48
C SER A 11 -5.81 -3.06 -14.94
N VAL A 12 -5.18 -2.33 -14.02
CA VAL A 12 -3.91 -1.65 -14.27
C VAL A 12 -2.84 -2.73 -14.24
N GLU A 13 -2.43 -3.18 -15.43
CA GLU A 13 -1.29 -4.06 -15.64
C GLU A 13 -0.02 -3.37 -15.09
N PRO A 14 0.82 -4.04 -14.28
CA PRO A 14 2.05 -3.44 -13.76
C PRO A 14 3.05 -3.22 -14.89
N SER A 15 3.39 -1.96 -15.14
CA SER A 15 4.47 -1.54 -16.03
C SER A 15 5.81 -2.03 -15.49
N HIS A 16 6.24 -3.18 -16.00
CA HIS A 16 7.50 -3.84 -15.64
C HIS A 16 8.71 -2.98 -16.03
N CYS A 17 9.59 -2.67 -15.08
CA CYS A 17 10.96 -2.25 -15.41
C CYS A 17 11.72 -3.46 -15.98
N HIS A 18 12.42 -3.25 -17.11
CA HIS A 18 13.25 -4.26 -17.79
C HIS A 18 14.63 -4.47 -17.13
N HIS A 19 14.66 -4.59 -15.79
CA HIS A 19 15.83 -5.03 -15.04
C HIS A 19 15.46 -6.29 -14.25
N GLU A 20 16.34 -7.28 -14.25
CA GLU A 20 16.23 -8.54 -13.52
C GLU A 20 15.47 -8.38 -12.19
N HIS A 21 14.41 -9.17 -12.03
CA HIS A 21 13.40 -9.07 -10.97
C HIS A 21 13.99 -9.09 -9.55
N HIS A 22 14.36 -7.92 -9.02
CA HIS A 22 14.71 -7.76 -7.61
C HIS A 22 13.64 -6.90 -6.91
N HIS A 23 12.52 -7.53 -6.55
CA HIS A 23 11.57 -6.89 -5.65
C HIS A 23 12.23 -6.69 -4.27
N PRO A 24 12.12 -5.51 -3.66
CA PRO A 24 12.72 -5.28 -2.35
C PRO A 24 12.20 -6.24 -1.28
N ASP A 25 13.07 -6.66 -0.36
CA ASP A 25 12.65 -7.48 0.79
C ASP A 25 11.82 -6.65 1.79
N HIS A 26 10.68 -7.21 2.18
CA HIS A 26 9.74 -6.64 3.14
C HIS A 26 9.51 -7.54 4.37
N LYS A 27 10.39 -8.50 4.65
CA LYS A 27 10.27 -9.37 5.84
C LYS A 27 10.22 -8.59 7.15
N LYS A 28 10.86 -7.42 7.24
CA LYS A 28 10.85 -6.56 8.44
C LYS A 28 9.44 -5.98 8.73
N GLU A 29 8.57 -5.86 7.74
CA GLU A 29 7.19 -5.39 7.87
C GLU A 29 6.25 -6.47 8.42
N VAL A 30 6.61 -7.75 8.32
CA VAL A 30 5.79 -8.88 8.81
C VAL A 30 5.46 -8.71 10.30
N LEU A 31 6.42 -8.25 11.10
CA LEU A 31 6.18 -8.04 12.53
C LEU A 31 5.16 -6.93 12.79
N LYS A 32 5.14 -5.88 11.96
CA LYS A 32 4.14 -4.80 12.05
C LYS A 32 2.76 -5.30 11.61
N LEU A 33 2.70 -6.10 10.55
CA LEU A 33 1.46 -6.75 10.10
C LEU A 33 0.89 -7.71 11.15
N LYS A 34 1.74 -8.49 11.85
CA LYS A 34 1.30 -9.33 12.97
C LYS A 34 0.66 -8.52 14.10
N ARG A 35 1.17 -7.32 14.39
CA ARG A 35 0.55 -6.42 15.37
C ARG A 35 -0.81 -5.90 14.88
N ALA A 36 -0.89 -5.46 13.62
CA ALA A 36 -2.16 -5.03 13.02
C ALA A 36 -3.20 -6.17 13.03
N LYS A 37 -2.79 -7.40 12.74
CA LYS A 37 -3.63 -8.60 12.87
C LYS A 37 -4.19 -8.76 14.27
N GLY A 38 -3.36 -8.66 15.31
CA GLY A 38 -3.82 -8.74 16.71
C GLY A 38 -4.81 -7.64 17.09
N GLN A 39 -4.65 -6.43 16.55
CA GLN A 39 -5.63 -5.35 16.73
C GLN A 39 -6.98 -5.67 16.07
N ILE A 40 -6.96 -6.24 14.86
CA ILE A 40 -8.18 -6.69 14.16
C ILE A 40 -8.88 -7.80 14.95
N GLU A 41 -8.13 -8.80 15.42
CA GLU A 41 -8.66 -9.88 16.29
C GLU A 41 -9.27 -9.30 17.58
N GLY A 42 -8.62 -8.30 18.18
CA GLY A 42 -9.16 -7.57 19.33
C GLY A 42 -10.49 -6.90 19.02
N ILE A 43 -10.58 -6.16 17.90
CA ILE A 43 -11.81 -5.49 17.46
C ILE A 43 -12.96 -6.48 17.27
N LEU A 44 -12.70 -7.63 16.63
CA LEU A 44 -13.69 -8.70 16.47
C LEU A 44 -14.25 -9.13 17.84
N GLY A 45 -13.36 -9.37 18.81
CA GLY A 45 -13.77 -9.73 20.17
C GLY A 45 -14.56 -8.61 20.89
N MET A 46 -14.28 -7.33 20.61
CA MET A 46 -15.07 -6.22 21.17
C MET A 46 -16.49 -6.18 20.59
N ILE A 47 -16.64 -6.47 19.30
CA ILE A 47 -17.92 -6.53 18.60
C ILE A 47 -18.75 -7.70 19.14
N ASP A 48 -18.15 -8.89 19.26
CA ASP A 48 -18.83 -10.08 19.78
C ASP A 48 -19.36 -9.85 21.20
N LYS A 49 -18.58 -9.13 22.02
CA LYS A 49 -18.95 -8.76 23.39
C LYS A 49 -19.86 -7.54 23.49
N ARG A 50 -20.25 -6.94 22.35
CA ARG A 50 -21.10 -5.74 22.26
C ARG A 50 -20.59 -4.58 23.13
N LEU A 51 -19.28 -4.33 23.07
CA LEU A 51 -18.65 -3.24 23.81
C LEU A 51 -19.06 -1.86 23.27
N TYR A 52 -18.75 -0.82 24.04
CA TYR A 52 -19.14 0.55 23.74
C TYR A 52 -18.54 1.03 22.41
N CYS A 53 -19.42 1.53 21.53
CA CYS A 53 -19.05 1.85 20.14
C CYS A 53 -17.85 2.82 20.03
N PRO A 54 -17.74 3.90 20.83
CA PRO A 54 -16.57 4.77 20.81
C PRO A 54 -15.24 4.05 21.07
N ASP A 55 -15.21 3.05 21.97
CA ASP A 55 -13.99 2.28 22.26
C ASP A 55 -13.60 1.41 21.06
N ILE A 56 -14.59 0.81 20.40
CA ILE A 56 -14.38 0.05 19.16
C ILE A 56 -13.80 0.98 18.08
N LEU A 57 -14.36 2.20 17.93
CA LEU A 57 -13.86 3.19 16.96
C LEU A 57 -12.42 3.62 17.24
N ILE A 58 -12.03 3.74 18.51
CA ILE A 58 -10.63 4.01 18.89
C ILE A 58 -9.72 2.88 18.42
N GLN A 59 -10.10 1.62 18.65
CA GLN A 59 -9.29 0.47 18.21
C GLN A 59 -9.23 0.34 16.69
N VAL A 60 -10.33 0.61 15.97
CA VAL A 60 -10.34 0.66 14.50
C VAL A 60 -9.36 1.70 13.97
N ARG A 61 -9.31 2.90 14.58
CA ARG A 61 -8.33 3.93 14.21
C ARG A 61 -6.90 3.50 14.50
N ALA A 62 -6.66 2.79 15.60
CA ALA A 62 -5.36 2.24 15.93
C ALA A 62 -4.89 1.19 14.90
N ALA A 63 -5.79 0.28 14.48
CA ALA A 63 -5.51 -0.69 13.42
C ALA A 63 -5.23 -0.01 12.08
N LYS A 64 -6.02 1.01 11.70
CA LYS A 64 -5.77 1.82 10.50
C LYS A 64 -4.39 2.46 10.54
N ALA A 65 -4.01 3.09 11.65
CA ALA A 65 -2.70 3.72 11.80
C ALA A 65 -1.54 2.71 11.68
N ALA A 66 -1.70 1.50 12.22
CA ALA A 66 -0.71 0.43 12.09
C ALA A 66 -0.54 0.00 10.61
N LEU A 67 -1.65 -0.16 9.88
CA LEU A 67 -1.61 -0.48 8.44
C LEU A 67 -0.97 0.64 7.62
N SER A 68 -1.34 1.90 7.87
CA SER A 68 -0.71 3.05 7.22
C SER A 68 0.80 3.16 7.51
N SER A 69 1.26 2.71 8.68
CA SER A 69 2.69 2.63 8.98
C SER A 69 3.41 1.57 8.14
N VAL A 70 2.76 0.43 7.90
CA VAL A 70 3.30 -0.63 7.02
C VAL A 70 3.37 -0.15 5.58
N GLU A 71 2.29 0.43 5.07
CA GLU A 71 2.21 1.01 3.73
C GLU A 71 3.35 2.00 3.48
N LYS A 72 3.55 2.97 4.38
CA LYS A 72 4.67 3.94 4.29
C LYS A 72 6.04 3.27 4.31
N SER A 73 6.21 2.19 5.07
CA SER A 73 7.47 1.43 5.16
C SER A 73 7.80 0.70 3.86
N ILE A 74 6.79 0.07 3.26
CA ILE A 74 6.89 -0.61 1.96
C ILE A 74 7.22 0.42 0.88
N LEU A 75 6.46 1.51 0.83
CA LEU A 75 6.64 2.59 -0.12
C LEU A 75 8.05 3.18 -0.05
N LYS A 76 8.53 3.49 1.17
CA LYS A 76 9.89 4.00 1.37
C LYS A 76 10.93 3.02 0.85
N THR A 77 10.77 1.73 1.14
CA THR A 77 11.70 0.69 0.68
C THR A 77 11.68 0.56 -0.84
N HIS A 78 10.53 0.72 -1.49
CA HIS A 78 10.43 0.76 -2.95
C HIS A 78 11.14 1.99 -3.53
N LEU A 79 10.89 3.18 -2.98
CA LEU A 79 11.58 4.42 -3.36
C LEU A 79 13.10 4.30 -3.24
N ASP A 80 13.57 3.77 -2.11
CA ASP A 80 15.00 3.63 -1.80
C ASP A 80 15.74 2.69 -2.76
N ASN A 81 15.07 1.69 -3.33
CA ASN A 81 15.70 0.72 -4.24
C ASN A 81 15.47 1.07 -5.71
N CYS A 82 14.23 1.39 -6.12
CA CYS A 82 13.91 1.60 -7.53
C CYS A 82 14.36 2.98 -8.05
N ILE A 83 14.33 4.03 -7.23
CA ILE A 83 14.71 5.39 -7.69
C ILE A 83 16.21 5.64 -7.54
N LYS A 84 16.85 5.11 -6.50
CA LYS A 84 18.31 5.34 -6.31
C LYS A 84 19.12 4.79 -7.48
N ASP A 85 18.71 3.66 -8.04
CA ASP A 85 19.41 3.07 -9.17
C ASP A 85 19.18 3.85 -10.46
N ALA A 86 17.97 4.38 -10.69
CA ALA A 86 17.68 5.27 -11.82
C ALA A 86 18.47 6.59 -11.75
N ILE A 87 18.53 7.22 -10.57
CA ILE A 87 19.32 8.46 -10.37
C ILE A 87 20.82 8.20 -10.56
N LYS A 88 21.35 7.08 -10.08
CA LYS A 88 22.76 6.71 -10.28
C LYS A 88 23.12 6.51 -11.75
N GLN A 89 22.17 6.01 -12.56
CA GLN A 89 22.37 5.81 -14.00
C GLN A 89 22.28 7.12 -14.82
N LYS A 90 21.99 8.27 -14.17
CA LYS A 90 21.82 9.60 -14.81
C LYS A 90 20.75 9.64 -15.91
N ASP A 91 19.79 8.72 -15.88
CA ASP A 91 18.67 8.72 -16.80
C ASP A 91 17.47 9.42 -16.14
N GLU A 92 17.31 10.71 -16.44
CA GLU A 92 16.23 11.52 -15.90
C GLU A 92 14.85 11.06 -16.36
N ASN A 93 14.74 10.42 -17.53
CA ASN A 93 13.45 9.96 -18.06
C ASN A 93 12.97 8.73 -17.28
N ILE A 94 13.86 7.77 -17.01
CA ILE A 94 13.54 6.59 -16.19
C ILE A 94 13.16 7.00 -14.76
N ALA A 95 13.88 7.99 -14.19
CA ALA A 95 13.56 8.51 -12.87
C ALA A 95 12.17 9.17 -12.82
N LYS A 96 11.80 9.96 -13.83
CA LYS A 96 10.47 10.58 -13.94
C LYS A 96 9.36 9.54 -14.09
N GLU A 97 9.51 8.55 -14.95
CA GLU A 97 8.52 7.48 -15.11
C GLU A 97 8.28 6.72 -13.79
N LYS A 98 9.35 6.39 -13.05
CA LYS A 98 9.21 5.71 -11.74
C LYS A 98 8.51 6.59 -10.71
N ILE A 99 8.78 7.90 -10.70
CA ILE A 99 8.09 8.84 -9.80
C ILE A 99 6.60 8.94 -10.17
N GLU A 100 6.25 9.00 -11.45
CA GLU A 100 4.85 9.05 -11.90
C GLU A 100 4.09 7.76 -11.55
N GLU A 101 4.69 6.59 -11.73
CA GLU A 101 4.14 5.30 -11.31
C GLU A 101 3.80 5.31 -9.80
N LEU A 102 4.71 5.83 -8.98
CA LEU A 102 4.53 5.98 -7.54
C LEU A 102 3.40 6.95 -7.17
N ILE A 103 3.31 8.09 -7.85
CA ILE A 103 2.24 9.07 -7.65
C ILE A 103 0.88 8.42 -7.97
N MET A 104 0.79 7.61 -9.03
CA MET A 104 -0.43 6.88 -9.38
C MET A 104 -0.83 5.83 -8.33
N LEU A 105 0.13 5.18 -7.68
CA LEU A 105 -0.14 4.20 -6.62
C LEU A 105 -0.67 4.86 -5.35
N ILE A 106 -0.07 5.98 -4.92
CA ILE A 106 -0.46 6.72 -3.71
C ILE A 106 -1.79 7.45 -3.90
N GLY A 107 -2.06 7.99 -5.10
CA GLY A 107 -3.27 8.77 -5.38
C GLY A 107 -4.58 7.97 -5.40
N ARG A 108 -4.53 6.63 -5.36
CA ARG A 108 -5.72 5.78 -5.50
C ARG A 108 -6.57 5.66 -4.22
N HIS A 109 -6.04 6.04 -3.06
CA HIS A 109 -6.65 5.71 -1.76
C HIS A 109 -6.73 6.86 -0.74
N GLN A 110 -6.73 8.13 -1.17
CA GLN A 110 -7.01 9.28 -0.29
C GLN A 110 -8.49 9.63 -0.22
#